data_AF-A0A956GCL8-F1
#
_entry.id   AF-A0A956GCL8-F1
#
_cell.length_a   1.000
_cell.length_b   1.000
_cell.length_c   1.000
_cell.angle_alpha   90.00
_cell.angle_beta   90.00
_cell.angle_gamma   90.00
#
_symmetry.space_group_name_H-M   'P 1'
#
loop_
_entity.id
_entity.type
_entity.pdbx_description
1 polymer ?
#
loop_
_entity_poly.entity_id
_entity_poly.type
_entity_poly.pdbx_seq_one_letter_code
_entity_poly.pdbx_strand_id
1 'polypeptide(L)'
;MVVALTLTSGVFEATAAAQQRKPWEHAPGPIAGTWNVSCADSAGMQISFKLVDTKNAVGVIAKLGAAKQFGYRKGETIFKLEAQDSGAWQGKLLWRSVSRVRRWDPIYLVASGDTLSAQMSTDACYRNMTRVQ
;
A
#
# COMPACT_ATOMS: atom_id res chain seq x y z
N MET A 1 62.35 -3.41 -11.71
CA MET A 1 61.53 -4.22 -10.78
C MET A 1 60.10 -4.17 -11.31
N VAL A 2 59.61 -5.29 -11.84
CA VAL A 2 58.29 -5.39 -12.47
C VAL A 2 57.28 -5.73 -11.38
N VAL A 3 56.25 -4.89 -11.19
CA VAL A 3 54.98 -5.31 -10.60
C VAL A 3 53.86 -4.63 -11.38
N ALA A 4 53.28 -5.38 -12.30
CA ALA A 4 52.01 -5.06 -12.92
C ALA A 4 50.88 -5.39 -11.93
N LEU A 5 49.94 -4.47 -11.76
CA LEU A 5 48.66 -4.72 -11.08
C LEU A 5 47.56 -4.20 -12.00
N THR A 6 47.15 -5.05 -12.94
CA THR A 6 45.90 -4.88 -13.68
C THR A 6 44.75 -5.23 -12.75
N LEU A 7 44.06 -4.21 -12.23
CA LEU A 7 42.77 -4.38 -11.57
C LEU A 7 41.68 -4.44 -12.65
N THR A 8 41.24 -5.65 -12.96
CA THR A 8 40.01 -5.91 -13.71
C THR A 8 38.82 -5.55 -12.83
N SER A 9 38.26 -4.36 -13.00
CA SER A 9 36.96 -4.02 -12.42
C SER A 9 35.87 -4.75 -13.21
N GLY A 10 35.50 -5.94 -12.73
CA GLY A 10 34.35 -6.66 -13.22
C GLY A 10 33.08 -5.84 -13.00
N VAL A 11 32.38 -5.53 -14.09
CA VAL A 11 31.03 -4.98 -14.04
C VAL A 11 30.11 -6.13 -13.61
N PHE A 12 29.67 -6.12 -12.35
CA PHE A 12 28.52 -6.94 -11.96
C PHE A 12 27.27 -6.27 -12.52
N GLU A 13 26.91 -6.63 -13.76
CA GLU A 13 25.55 -6.45 -14.25
C GLU A 13 24.65 -7.33 -13.39
N ALA A 14 24.02 -6.72 -12.38
CA ALA A 14 22.88 -7.31 -11.71
C ALA A 14 21.74 -7.41 -12.74
N THR A 15 21.71 -8.51 -13.50
CA THR A 15 20.53 -8.92 -14.23
C THR A 15 19.44 -9.17 -13.19
N ALA A 16 18.61 -8.15 -12.96
CA ALA A 16 17.34 -8.32 -12.28
C ALA A 16 16.57 -9.35 -13.10
N ALA A 17 16.57 -10.59 -12.66
CA ALA A 17 15.80 -11.66 -13.25
C ALA A 17 14.33 -11.25 -13.14
N ALA A 18 13.80 -10.66 -14.21
CA ALA A 18 12.39 -10.48 -14.39
C ALA A 18 11.79 -11.88 -14.46
N GLN A 19 11.33 -12.40 -13.31
CA GLN A 19 10.54 -13.62 -13.27
C GLN A 19 9.42 -13.47 -14.30
N GLN A 20 9.46 -14.32 -15.33
CA GLN A 20 8.45 -14.37 -16.38
C GLN A 20 7.11 -14.65 -15.71
N ARG A 21 6.24 -13.64 -15.68
CA ARG A 21 4.90 -13.76 -15.11
C ARG A 21 4.09 -14.76 -15.93
N LYS A 22 3.22 -15.52 -15.26
CA LYS A 22 2.31 -16.42 -15.96
C LYS A 22 1.32 -15.62 -16.80
N PRO A 23 0.78 -16.17 -17.91
CA PRO A 23 -0.14 -15.43 -18.78
C PRO A 23 -1.42 -14.91 -18.09
N TRP A 24 -1.80 -15.50 -16.95
CA TRP A 24 -2.96 -15.12 -16.14
C TRP A 24 -2.62 -14.18 -14.97
N GLU A 25 -1.34 -13.89 -14.74
CA GLU A 25 -0.89 -12.97 -13.68
C GLU A 25 -0.92 -11.53 -14.18
N HIS A 26 -1.73 -10.70 -13.53
CA HIS A 26 -1.79 -9.27 -13.76
C HIS A 26 -0.77 -8.53 -12.90
N ALA A 27 -0.28 -7.39 -13.39
CA ALA A 27 0.55 -6.50 -12.58
C ALA A 27 -0.24 -6.00 -11.37
N PRO A 28 0.41 -5.80 -10.20
CA PRO A 28 -0.23 -5.13 -9.08
C PRO A 28 -0.74 -3.75 -9.49
N GLY A 29 -1.98 -3.42 -9.12
CA GLY A 29 -2.56 -2.11 -9.39
C GLY A 29 -1.75 -0.98 -8.73
N PRO A 30 -1.76 0.25 -9.28
CA PRO A 30 -0.88 1.35 -8.87
C PRO A 30 -1.28 1.97 -7.51
N ILE A 31 -1.07 1.25 -6.41
CA ILE A 31 -1.51 1.66 -5.07
C ILE A 31 -0.62 2.74 -4.43
N ALA A 32 0.65 2.82 -4.81
CA ALA A 32 1.60 3.76 -4.22
C ALA A 32 1.13 5.20 -4.41
N GLY A 33 1.22 6.01 -3.35
CA GLY A 33 0.73 7.40 -3.36
C GLY A 33 -0.11 7.73 -2.13
N THR A 34 -0.76 8.89 -2.15
CA THR A 34 -1.61 9.35 -1.05
C THR A 34 -3.06 9.40 -1.52
N TRP A 35 -3.98 8.95 -0.65
CA TRP A 35 -5.39 8.76 -0.98
C TRP A 35 -6.28 9.39 0.09
N ASN A 36 -7.36 10.05 -0.34
CA ASN A 36 -8.38 10.59 0.54
C ASN A 36 -9.39 9.49 0.91
N VAL A 37 -9.62 9.32 2.22
CA VAL A 37 -10.70 8.47 2.75
C VAL A 37 -12.04 9.13 2.42
N SER A 38 -13.06 8.35 2.07
CA SER A 38 -14.29 8.86 1.45
C SER A 38 -15.44 9.09 2.44
N CYS A 39 -15.48 8.41 3.59
CA CYS A 39 -16.59 8.55 4.54
C CYS A 39 -16.52 9.85 5.34
N ALA A 40 -17.69 10.32 5.78
CA ALA A 40 -17.83 11.49 6.65
C ALA A 40 -17.17 11.31 8.02
N ASP A 41 -17.26 10.10 8.61
CA ASP A 41 -16.73 9.81 9.94
C ASP A 41 -15.20 9.99 10.05
N SER A 42 -14.52 9.83 8.92
CA SER A 42 -13.08 10.02 8.77
C SER A 42 -12.77 11.17 7.79
N ALA A 43 -13.66 12.14 7.65
CA ALA A 43 -13.50 13.26 6.73
C ALA A 43 -12.12 13.94 6.88
N GLY A 44 -11.45 14.16 5.75
CA GLY A 44 -10.12 14.77 5.69
C GLY A 44 -8.96 13.86 6.13
N MET A 45 -9.24 12.59 6.43
CA MET A 45 -8.20 11.58 6.63
C MET A 45 -7.54 11.23 5.29
N GLN A 46 -6.21 11.12 5.29
CA GLN A 46 -5.42 10.73 4.13
C GLN A 46 -4.46 9.60 4.49
N ILE A 47 -4.31 8.66 3.57
CA ILE A 47 -3.47 7.47 3.75
C ILE A 47 -2.40 7.48 2.68
N SER A 48 -1.15 7.40 3.10
CA SER A 48 -0.02 7.22 2.20
C SER A 48 0.34 5.74 2.13
N PHE A 49 0.26 5.17 0.94
CA PHE A 49 0.71 3.83 0.64
C PHE A 49 2.12 3.87 0.03
N LYS A 50 2.99 3.00 0.54
CA LYS A 50 4.32 2.77 0.00
C LYS A 50 4.49 1.28 -0.30
N LEU A 51 5.15 0.99 -1.41
CA LEU A 51 5.63 -0.36 -1.70
C LEU A 51 6.83 -0.66 -0.80
N VAL A 52 6.79 -1.81 -0.13
CA VAL A 52 7.92 -2.37 0.59
C VAL A 52 8.80 -3.16 -0.37
N ASP A 53 8.17 -3.88 -1.29
CA ASP A 53 8.77 -4.58 -2.41
C ASP A 53 7.76 -4.70 -3.56
N THR A 54 8.00 -5.58 -4.53
CA THR A 54 7.12 -5.76 -5.70
C THR A 54 5.77 -6.39 -5.38
N LYS A 55 5.63 -7.05 -4.22
CA LYS A 55 4.42 -7.74 -3.77
C LYS A 55 3.84 -7.15 -2.50
N ASN A 56 4.59 -6.44 -1.68
CA ASN A 56 4.12 -5.95 -0.38
C ASN A 56 3.94 -4.43 -0.35
N ALA A 57 2.85 -3.96 0.27
CA ALA A 57 2.58 -2.55 0.48
C ALA A 57 2.10 -2.26 1.91
N VAL A 58 2.43 -1.08 2.40
CA VAL A 58 2.04 -0.59 3.73
C VAL A 58 1.36 0.77 3.59
N GLY A 59 0.22 0.93 4.26
CA GLY A 59 -0.51 2.20 4.34
C GLY A 59 -0.40 2.83 5.71
N VAL A 60 0.02 4.10 5.75
CA VAL A 60 0.17 4.91 6.97
C VAL A 60 -0.72 6.14 6.93
N ILE A 61 -1.19 6.59 8.09
CA ILE A 61 -2.00 7.81 8.19
C ILE A 61 -1.11 9.04 7.93
N ALA A 62 -1.27 9.68 6.77
CA ALA A 62 -0.56 10.91 6.43
C ALA A 62 -1.24 12.14 7.06
N LYS A 63 -2.58 12.15 7.10
CA LYS A 63 -3.40 13.19 7.72
C LYS A 63 -4.54 12.54 8.49
N LEU A 64 -4.80 12.99 9.71
CA LEU A 64 -5.78 12.35 10.59
C LEU A 64 -7.24 12.70 10.25
N GLY A 65 -7.52 13.96 9.89
CA GLY A 65 -8.89 14.42 9.72
C GLY A 65 -9.76 14.17 10.95
N ALA A 66 -11.03 13.85 10.73
CA ALA A 66 -12.00 13.52 11.76
C ALA A 66 -11.68 12.18 12.48
N ALA A 67 -10.88 11.29 11.88
CA ALA A 67 -10.56 9.98 12.45
C ALA A 67 -9.79 10.04 13.79
N LYS A 68 -9.28 11.23 14.17
CA LYS A 68 -8.72 11.48 15.51
C LYS A 68 -9.67 11.07 16.65
N GLN A 69 -10.98 11.16 16.43
CA GLN A 69 -12.00 10.81 17.43
C GLN A 69 -11.97 9.32 17.82
N PHE A 70 -11.54 8.45 16.91
CA PHE A 70 -11.39 7.00 17.13
C PHE A 70 -10.02 6.63 17.74
N GLY A 71 -9.17 7.61 18.04
CA GLY A 71 -7.86 7.39 18.66
C GLY A 71 -6.75 6.96 17.70
N TYR A 72 -6.93 7.16 16.40
CA TYR A 72 -5.87 7.03 15.40
C TYR A 72 -4.78 8.09 15.57
N ARG A 73 -3.56 7.79 15.08
CA ARG A 73 -2.41 8.72 15.12
C ARG A 73 -1.80 8.95 13.75
N LYS A 74 -1.30 10.17 13.50
CA LYS A 74 -0.50 10.45 12.29
C LYS A 74 0.75 9.56 12.31
N GLY A 75 1.09 8.99 11.16
CA GLY A 75 2.18 8.03 10.99
C GLY A 75 1.85 6.61 11.44
N GLU A 76 0.65 6.34 11.99
CA GLU A 76 0.25 4.98 12.36
C GLU A 76 0.05 4.13 11.11
N THR A 77 0.68 2.95 11.10
CA THR A 77 0.41 1.92 10.09
C THR A 77 -0.98 1.34 10.31
N ILE A 78 -1.82 1.48 9.30
CA ILE A 78 -3.19 0.96 9.32
C ILE A 78 -3.48 -0.04 8.21
N PHE A 79 -2.62 -0.17 7.21
CA PHE A 79 -2.74 -1.22 6.18
C PHE A 79 -1.46 -2.03 6.07
N LYS A 80 -1.63 -3.34 5.89
CA LYS A 80 -0.58 -4.28 5.48
C LYS A 80 -1.16 -5.12 4.35
N LEU A 81 -0.57 -5.06 3.17
CA LEU A 81 -1.15 -5.59 1.94
C LEU A 81 -0.12 -6.39 1.14
N GLU A 82 -0.62 -7.38 0.43
CA GLU A 82 0.10 -8.20 -0.53
C GLU A 82 -0.64 -8.19 -1.87
N ALA A 83 0.10 -8.04 -2.96
CA ALA A 83 -0.41 -8.08 -4.32
C ALA A 83 -0.87 -9.49 -4.67
N GLN A 84 -2.02 -9.56 -5.31
CA GLN A 84 -2.62 -10.79 -5.82
C GLN A 84 -2.38 -10.90 -7.32
N ASP A 85 -2.43 -12.13 -7.85
CA ASP A 85 -2.27 -12.40 -9.28
C ASP A 85 -3.37 -11.73 -10.13
N SER A 86 -4.49 -11.33 -9.52
CA SER A 86 -5.55 -10.53 -10.16
C SER A 86 -5.18 -9.06 -10.37
N GLY A 87 -4.04 -8.60 -9.85
CA GLY A 87 -3.66 -7.19 -9.80
C GLY A 87 -4.28 -6.41 -8.63
N ALA A 88 -5.10 -7.06 -7.80
CA ALA A 88 -5.61 -6.46 -6.58
C ALA A 88 -4.63 -6.58 -5.41
N TRP A 89 -4.97 -5.94 -4.30
CA TRP A 89 -4.21 -5.96 -3.05
C TRP A 89 -5.05 -6.56 -1.93
N GLN A 90 -4.55 -7.57 -1.24
CA GLN A 90 -5.24 -8.22 -0.13
C GLN A 90 -4.42 -8.12 1.14
N GLY A 91 -5.07 -7.98 2.30
CA GLY A 91 -4.36 -8.05 3.56
C GLY A 91 -5.22 -7.63 4.73
N LYS A 92 -4.70 -6.75 5.60
CA LYS A 92 -5.35 -6.35 6.84
C LYS A 92 -5.39 -4.83 7.01
N LEU A 93 -6.52 -4.36 7.53
CA LEU A 93 -6.77 -2.99 7.97
C LEU A 93 -6.84 -2.94 9.50
N LEU A 94 -6.18 -1.97 10.13
CA LEU A 94 -6.37 -1.67 11.55
C LEU A 94 -7.66 -0.88 11.74
N TRP A 95 -8.73 -1.59 12.11
CA TRP A 95 -10.01 -0.98 12.45
C TRP A 95 -10.07 -0.57 13.92
N ARG A 96 -10.79 0.53 14.19
CA ARG A 96 -11.05 1.03 15.54
C ARG A 96 -12.51 1.37 15.74
N SER A 97 -13.06 0.99 16.89
CA SER A 97 -14.39 1.42 17.31
C SER A 97 -14.37 2.81 17.96
N VAL A 98 -15.56 3.41 18.12
CA VAL A 98 -15.77 4.60 18.98
C VAL A 98 -15.29 4.38 20.41
N SER A 99 -15.41 3.15 20.93
CA SER A 99 -14.90 2.76 22.25
C SER A 99 -13.41 2.40 22.25
N ARG A 100 -12.68 2.72 21.18
CA ARG A 100 -11.22 2.54 21.02
C ARG A 100 -10.73 1.09 21.02
N VAL A 101 -11.63 0.12 20.81
CA VAL A 101 -11.23 -1.26 20.55
C VAL A 101 -10.43 -1.30 19.26
N ARG A 102 -9.32 -2.05 19.24
CA ARG A 102 -8.43 -2.19 18.07
C ARG A 102 -8.47 -3.62 17.57
N ARG A 103 -8.63 -3.81 16.26
CA ARG A 103 -8.50 -5.12 15.62
C ARG A 103 -8.00 -4.99 14.19
N TRP A 104 -7.41 -6.07 13.68
CA TRP A 104 -6.97 -6.14 12.29
C TRP A 104 -8.00 -6.94 11.48
N ASP A 105 -8.78 -6.25 10.66
CA ASP A 105 -9.82 -6.83 9.83
C ASP A 105 -9.29 -7.12 8.42
N PRO A 106 -9.74 -8.20 7.76
CA PRO A 106 -9.34 -8.49 6.38
C PRO A 106 -9.84 -7.38 5.45
N ILE A 107 -9.05 -7.07 4.43
CA ILE A 107 -9.41 -6.10 3.40
C ILE A 107 -8.87 -6.49 2.03
N TYR A 108 -9.61 -6.14 1.00
CA TYR A 108 -9.26 -6.32 -0.40
C TYR A 108 -9.41 -4.97 -1.11
N LEU A 109 -8.38 -4.51 -1.81
CA LEU A 109 -8.31 -3.20 -2.43
C LEU A 109 -8.00 -3.35 -3.93
N VAL A 110 -8.72 -2.59 -4.75
CA VAL A 110 -8.45 -2.48 -6.18
C VAL A 110 -8.05 -1.04 -6.47
N ALA A 111 -6.84 -0.86 -7.00
CA ALA A 111 -6.32 0.43 -7.45
C ALA A 111 -6.45 0.51 -8.97
N SER A 112 -7.10 1.55 -9.48
CA SER A 112 -7.26 1.83 -10.90
C SER A 112 -7.11 3.33 -11.15
N GLY A 113 -5.99 3.73 -11.76
CA GLY A 113 -5.64 5.13 -11.97
C GLY A 113 -5.64 5.94 -10.67
N ASP A 114 -6.59 6.88 -10.58
CA ASP A 114 -6.77 7.78 -9.43
C ASP A 114 -7.88 7.36 -8.47
N THR A 115 -8.36 6.13 -8.60
CA THR A 115 -9.33 5.53 -7.66
C THR A 115 -8.75 4.30 -6.96
N LEU A 116 -8.96 4.23 -5.64
CA LEU A 116 -8.64 3.07 -4.81
C LEU A 116 -9.90 2.66 -4.05
N SER A 117 -10.35 1.43 -4.22
CA SER A 117 -11.61 1.00 -3.62
C SER A 117 -11.47 -0.32 -2.88
N ALA A 118 -11.92 -0.33 -1.62
CA ALA A 118 -12.07 -1.54 -0.84
C ALA A 118 -13.26 -2.34 -1.36
N GLN A 119 -13.01 -3.57 -1.80
CA GLN A 119 -14.05 -4.53 -2.11
C GLN A 119 -14.23 -5.48 -0.93
N MET A 120 -15.45 -6.02 -0.78
CA MET A 120 -15.77 -7.01 0.26
C MET A 120 -15.48 -6.55 1.70
N SER A 121 -15.48 -5.24 1.95
CA SER A 121 -15.36 -4.65 3.29
C SER A 121 -16.69 -4.09 3.74
N THR A 122 -17.04 -4.27 5.01
CA THR A 122 -18.17 -3.58 5.66
C THR A 122 -17.86 -2.12 5.98
N ASP A 123 -16.60 -1.73 5.93
CA ASP A 123 -16.17 -0.36 6.19
C ASP A 123 -16.27 0.48 4.90
N ALA A 124 -17.27 1.37 4.87
CA ALA A 124 -17.54 2.24 3.74
C ALA A 124 -16.45 3.31 3.54
N CYS A 125 -15.64 3.61 4.56
CA CYS A 125 -14.63 4.67 4.51
C CYS A 125 -13.55 4.45 3.44
N TYR A 126 -13.28 3.19 3.11
CA TYR A 126 -12.22 2.82 2.17
C TYR A 126 -12.74 2.49 0.77
N ARG A 127 -14.04 2.72 0.52
CA ARG A 127 -14.63 2.58 -0.82
C ARG A 127 -14.42 3.88 -1.60
N ASN A 128 -14.03 3.77 -2.87
CA ASN A 128 -13.92 4.91 -3.79
C ASN A 128 -13.04 6.07 -3.27
N MET A 129 -11.91 5.74 -2.65
CA MET A 129 -10.90 6.73 -2.27
C MET A 129 -10.29 7.36 -3.53
N THR A 130 -10.05 8.66 -3.47
CA THR A 130 -9.45 9.42 -4.58
C THR A 130 -7.99 9.73 -4.29
N ARG A 131 -7.15 9.70 -5.32
CA ARG A 131 -5.75 10.08 -5.19
C ARG A 131 -5.63 11.56 -4.85
N VAL A 132 -4.69 11.91 -3.98
CA VAL A 132 -4.29 13.30 -3.74
C VAL A 132 -3.36 13.71 -4.88
N GLN A 133 -3.74 14.74 -5.63
CA GLN A 133 -2.94 15.36 -6.68
C GLN A 133 -1.77 16.17 -6.11
#